data_AF-A0A975IWY0-F1
#
_entry.id   AF-A0A975IWY0-F1
#
_cell.length_a   1.000
_cell.length_b   1.000
_cell.length_c   1.000
_cell.angle_alpha   90.00
_cell.angle_beta   90.00
_cell.angle_gamma   90.00
#
_symmetry.space_group_name_H-M   'P 1'
#
loop_
_entity.id
_entity.type
_entity.pdbx_description
1 polymer ?
#
loop_
_entity_poly.entity_id
_entity_poly.type
_entity_poly.pdbx_seq_one_letter_code
_entity_poly.pdbx_strand_id
1 'polypeptide(L)'
;MCNLYAIMRARAEAARLARAMTDRNNNQPPMPGVYPDYLAPVILKTADGSREMRNLRWGMPSSKQALYKAASDRADKLRAKGKEVDFTELLKMEPDKGTTNVRNTSNAQGKTNAHWRPWLGPANRCLVPFTSFAEPDQDHERTRKNIWFALDDSRPLAFFAGIWTPHACVRMISKGWEEIEAFGFLTTDSAEPVKTYHAKAMPVILTEEAERDLWMSGAPWDEVKHLQRPLPDGALKIVAVGSRQDDAVPA
;
A
#
# COMPACT_ATOMS: atom_id res chain seq x y z
N MET A 1 2.23 7.51 7.95
CA MET A 1 1.47 6.46 7.27
C MET A 1 2.46 5.96 6.27
N CYS A 2 2.75 4.66 6.34
CA CYS A 2 3.88 4.05 5.67
C CYS A 2 3.88 4.38 4.18
N ASN A 3 4.92 5.08 3.74
CA ASN A 3 5.12 5.46 2.34
C ASN A 3 6.51 5.02 1.86
N LEU A 4 7.12 4.05 2.56
CA LEU A 4 8.42 3.51 2.20
C LEU A 4 8.57 2.13 2.83
N TYR A 5 8.90 1.14 2.01
CA TYR A 5 9.24 -0.20 2.50
C TYR A 5 10.31 -0.84 1.62
N ALA A 6 10.90 -1.94 2.08
CA ALA A 6 11.92 -2.68 1.37
C ALA A 6 11.49 -4.14 1.15
N ILE A 7 12.04 -4.75 0.10
CA ILE A 7 11.90 -6.16 -0.26
C ILE A 7 13.29 -6.67 -0.61
N MET A 8 14.01 -7.15 0.39
CA MET A 8 15.40 -7.57 0.22
C MET A 8 15.60 -9.08 0.08
N ARG A 9 14.57 -9.88 0.41
CA ARG A 9 14.55 -11.33 0.21
C ARG A 9 14.28 -11.67 -1.26
N ALA A 10 14.72 -12.85 -1.69
CA ALA A 10 14.53 -13.29 -3.07
C ALA A 10 13.05 -13.43 -3.41
N ARG A 11 12.65 -12.99 -4.60
CA ARG A 11 11.26 -13.12 -5.10
C ARG A 11 10.75 -14.57 -5.05
N ALA A 12 11.61 -15.55 -5.29
CA ALA A 12 11.26 -16.97 -5.28
C ALA A 12 10.83 -17.42 -3.87
N GLU A 13 11.41 -16.83 -2.84
CA GLU A 13 11.01 -17.07 -1.46
C GLU A 13 9.63 -16.46 -1.19
N ALA A 14 9.38 -15.23 -1.66
CA ALA A 14 8.07 -14.59 -1.57
C ALA A 14 6.99 -15.38 -2.33
N ALA A 15 7.28 -15.85 -3.54
CA ALA A 15 6.38 -16.68 -4.33
C ALA A 15 6.09 -18.00 -3.60
N ARG A 16 7.11 -18.67 -3.07
CA ARG A 16 6.97 -19.92 -2.31
C ARG A 16 6.11 -19.72 -1.05
N LEU A 17 6.42 -18.72 -0.23
CA LEU A 17 5.69 -18.42 1.02
C LEU A 17 4.24 -18.02 0.74
N ALA A 18 3.98 -17.33 -0.37
CA ALA A 18 2.63 -16.95 -0.78
C ALA A 18 1.91 -18.03 -1.60
N ARG A 19 2.55 -19.17 -1.91
CA ARG A 19 2.03 -20.22 -2.81
C ARG A 19 1.64 -19.70 -4.20
N ALA A 20 2.40 -18.75 -4.73
CA ALA A 20 2.24 -18.26 -6.09
C ALA A 20 2.75 -19.32 -7.08
N MET A 21 1.85 -19.79 -7.96
CA MET A 21 2.15 -20.80 -8.99
C MET A 21 2.87 -20.19 -10.19
N THR A 22 2.66 -18.90 -10.43
CA THR A 22 3.26 -18.14 -11.52
C THR A 22 3.92 -16.90 -10.95
N ASP A 23 5.13 -16.59 -11.40
CA ASP A 23 5.83 -15.35 -11.12
C ASP A 23 6.22 -14.66 -12.42
N ARG A 24 5.58 -13.51 -12.71
CA ARG A 24 5.81 -12.70 -13.91
C ARG A 24 6.92 -11.66 -13.74
N ASN A 25 7.52 -11.55 -12.57
CA ASN A 25 8.42 -10.44 -12.25
C ASN A 25 9.88 -10.66 -12.68
N ASN A 26 10.17 -11.73 -13.45
CA ASN A 26 11.48 -12.00 -14.06
C ASN A 26 12.68 -11.75 -13.11
N ASN A 27 13.84 -11.28 -13.57
CA ASN A 27 15.03 -11.04 -12.75
C ASN A 27 14.96 -9.72 -11.91
N GLN A 28 13.81 -9.43 -11.28
CA GLN A 28 13.66 -8.23 -10.45
C GLN A 28 14.68 -8.23 -9.30
N PRO A 29 15.55 -7.20 -9.19
CA PRO A 29 16.54 -7.11 -8.13
C PRO A 29 15.88 -6.82 -6.78
N PRO A 30 16.60 -7.04 -5.66
CA PRO A 30 16.19 -6.53 -4.36
C PRO A 30 15.77 -5.06 -4.43
N MET A 31 14.70 -4.71 -3.71
CA MET A 31 14.13 -3.37 -3.70
C MET A 31 14.34 -2.76 -2.31
N PRO A 32 15.45 -2.04 -2.07
CA PRO A 32 15.74 -1.49 -0.75
C PRO A 32 14.91 -0.25 -0.40
N GLY A 33 14.13 0.25 -1.35
CA GLY A 33 13.15 1.31 -1.15
C GLY A 33 12.11 1.32 -2.24
N VAL A 34 10.90 0.89 -1.90
CA VAL A 34 9.68 1.04 -2.69
C VAL A 34 8.98 2.31 -2.23
N TYR A 35 8.70 3.22 -3.16
CA TYR A 35 8.09 4.52 -2.91
C TYR A 35 6.69 4.61 -3.55
N PRO A 36 5.83 5.57 -3.14
CA PRO A 36 4.55 5.80 -3.79
C PRO A 36 4.74 5.98 -5.30
N ASP A 37 3.78 5.50 -6.07
CA ASP A 37 3.77 5.48 -7.53
C ASP A 37 4.78 4.51 -8.20
N TYR A 38 5.60 3.78 -7.44
CA TYR A 38 6.53 2.78 -7.99
C TYR A 38 5.80 1.49 -8.36
N LEU A 39 6.36 0.75 -9.31
CA LEU A 39 6.00 -0.65 -9.54
C LEU A 39 6.62 -1.53 -8.46
N ALA A 40 5.83 -2.42 -7.88
CA ALA A 40 6.28 -3.36 -6.86
C ALA A 40 5.57 -4.72 -6.99
N PRO A 41 6.24 -5.81 -6.61
CA PRO A 41 5.68 -7.14 -6.74
C PRO A 41 4.55 -7.32 -5.73
N VAL A 42 3.42 -7.85 -6.18
CA VAL A 42 2.32 -8.27 -5.30
C VAL A 42 1.81 -9.64 -5.75
N ILE A 43 1.22 -10.40 -4.82
CA ILE A 43 0.63 -11.71 -5.10
C ILE A 43 -0.89 -11.58 -5.07
N LEU A 44 -1.55 -11.93 -6.18
CA LEU A 44 -3.00 -11.84 -6.35
C LEU A 44 -3.57 -13.19 -6.78
N LYS A 45 -4.89 -13.35 -6.60
CA LYS A 45 -5.61 -14.50 -7.16
C LYS A 45 -5.92 -14.28 -8.63
N THR A 46 -5.69 -15.30 -9.42
CA THR A 46 -6.13 -15.40 -10.81
C THR A 46 -7.56 -15.94 -10.89
N ALA A 47 -8.17 -15.86 -12.07
CA ALA A 47 -9.55 -16.29 -12.29
C ALA A 47 -9.78 -17.80 -12.02
N ASP A 48 -8.74 -18.62 -12.15
CA ASP A 48 -8.75 -20.06 -11.86
C ASP A 48 -8.54 -20.38 -10.37
N GLY A 49 -8.38 -19.35 -9.52
CA GLY A 49 -8.15 -19.50 -8.08
C GLY A 49 -6.69 -19.76 -7.70
N SER A 50 -5.77 -19.92 -8.65
CA SER A 50 -4.33 -19.97 -8.36
C SER A 50 -3.82 -18.57 -7.94
N ARG A 51 -2.56 -18.51 -7.50
CA ARG A 51 -1.92 -17.25 -7.09
C ARG A 51 -0.81 -16.92 -8.07
N GLU A 52 -0.72 -15.64 -8.43
CA GLU A 52 0.29 -15.12 -9.33
C GLU A 52 0.99 -13.92 -8.71
N MET A 53 2.31 -13.85 -8.85
CA MET A 53 3.09 -12.67 -8.52
C MET A 53 3.31 -11.82 -9.78
N ARG A 54 2.97 -10.53 -9.71
CA ARG A 54 3.24 -9.54 -10.77
C ARG A 54 3.38 -8.13 -10.21
N ASN A 55 3.99 -7.24 -10.99
CA ASN A 55 4.24 -5.85 -10.59
C ASN A 55 3.00 -4.98 -10.81
N LEU A 56 2.54 -4.31 -9.75
CA LEU A 56 1.48 -3.30 -9.79
C LEU A 56 2.01 -1.95 -9.31
N ARG A 57 1.31 -0.86 -9.62
CA ARG A 57 1.71 0.51 -9.25
C ARG A 57 1.18 0.90 -7.88
N TRP A 58 2.05 1.33 -6.96
CA TRP A 58 1.65 1.60 -5.58
C TRP A 58 0.89 2.94 -5.43
N GLY A 59 -0.41 2.84 -5.21
CA GLY A 59 -1.32 3.95 -4.95
C GLY A 59 -2.71 3.64 -5.47
N MET A 60 -3.66 3.25 -4.61
CA MET A 60 -5.05 3.01 -5.01
C MET A 60 -5.71 4.28 -5.59
N PRO A 61 -6.79 4.17 -6.36
CA PRO A 61 -7.53 5.33 -6.85
C PRO A 61 -7.90 6.28 -5.71
N SER A 62 -7.71 7.58 -5.91
CA SER A 62 -8.16 8.58 -4.93
C SER A 62 -9.69 8.66 -4.85
N SER A 63 -10.22 9.19 -3.75
CA SER A 63 -11.67 9.37 -3.63
C SER A 63 -12.18 10.41 -4.64
N LYS A 64 -13.40 10.21 -5.14
CA LYS A 64 -14.06 11.17 -6.05
C LYS A 64 -14.12 12.58 -5.45
N GLN A 65 -14.32 12.69 -4.14
CA GLN A 65 -14.32 13.97 -3.44
C GLN A 65 -12.94 14.63 -3.42
N ALA A 66 -11.86 13.86 -3.24
CA ALA A 66 -10.50 14.39 -3.29
C ALA A 66 -10.13 14.90 -4.69
N LEU A 67 -10.46 14.12 -5.73
CA LEU A 67 -10.24 14.53 -7.13
C LEU A 67 -11.08 15.76 -7.50
N TYR A 68 -12.36 15.78 -7.11
CA TYR A 68 -13.22 16.94 -7.33
C TYR A 68 -12.64 18.20 -6.69
N LYS A 69 -12.21 18.10 -5.41
CA LYS A 69 -11.61 19.24 -4.72
C LYS A 69 -10.33 19.72 -5.41
N ALA A 70 -9.43 18.80 -5.80
CA ALA A 70 -8.18 19.16 -6.48
C ALA A 70 -8.45 19.85 -7.82
N ALA A 71 -9.38 19.31 -8.61
CA ALA A 71 -9.81 19.90 -9.88
C ALA A 71 -10.44 21.29 -9.66
N SER A 72 -11.27 21.47 -8.63
CA SER A 72 -11.86 22.77 -8.28
C SER A 72 -10.79 23.80 -7.92
N ASP A 73 -9.87 23.45 -7.01
CA ASP A 73 -8.77 24.32 -6.62
C ASP A 73 -7.90 24.73 -7.83
N ARG A 74 -7.71 23.82 -8.80
CA ARG A 74 -6.99 24.08 -10.05
C ARG A 74 -7.78 24.95 -11.02
N ALA A 75 -9.09 24.70 -11.16
CA ALA A 75 -9.98 25.50 -12.00
C ALA A 75 -9.99 26.96 -11.56
N ASP A 76 -10.07 27.21 -10.25
CA ASP A 76 -10.09 28.57 -9.70
C ASP A 76 -8.79 29.31 -9.98
N LYS A 77 -7.64 28.64 -9.87
CA LYS A 77 -6.33 29.20 -10.25
C LYS A 77 -6.22 29.51 -11.74
N LEU A 78 -6.88 28.75 -12.61
CA LEU A 78 -6.90 28.99 -14.06
C LEU A 78 -7.82 30.17 -14.41
N ARG A 79 -9.01 30.23 -13.81
CA ARG A 79 -9.96 31.34 -13.97
C ARG A 79 -9.38 32.66 -13.45
N ALA A 80 -8.69 32.65 -12.32
CA ALA A 80 -7.98 33.81 -11.79
C ALA A 80 -6.87 34.33 -12.74
N LYS A 81 -6.39 33.50 -13.67
CA LYS A 81 -5.45 33.87 -14.74
C LYS A 81 -6.15 34.23 -16.06
N GLY A 82 -7.47 34.43 -16.04
CA GLY A 82 -8.27 34.75 -17.23
C GLY A 82 -8.41 33.60 -18.23
N LYS A 83 -8.14 32.36 -17.82
CA LYS A 83 -8.30 31.20 -18.71
C LYS A 83 -9.72 30.65 -18.63
N GLU A 84 -10.30 30.34 -19.78
CA GLU A 84 -11.51 29.54 -19.87
C GLU A 84 -11.22 28.11 -19.37
N VAL A 85 -12.19 27.51 -18.67
CA VAL A 85 -12.03 26.19 -18.04
C VAL A 85 -13.26 25.33 -18.35
N ASP A 86 -13.04 24.28 -19.14
CA ASP A 86 -13.94 23.12 -19.16
C ASP A 86 -13.66 22.29 -17.89
N PHE A 87 -14.56 22.41 -16.91
CA PHE A 87 -14.38 21.72 -15.63
C PHE A 87 -14.55 20.20 -15.75
N THR A 88 -15.37 19.72 -16.68
CA THR A 88 -15.62 18.29 -16.86
C THR A 88 -14.35 17.61 -17.39
N GLU A 89 -13.74 18.19 -18.42
CA GLU A 89 -12.47 17.67 -18.95
C GLU A 89 -11.32 17.88 -17.95
N LEU A 90 -11.28 19.01 -17.24
CA LEU A 90 -10.29 19.23 -16.19
C LEU A 90 -10.37 18.18 -15.08
N LEU A 91 -11.59 17.86 -14.61
CA LEU A 91 -11.80 16.85 -13.58
C LEU A 91 -11.41 15.45 -14.06
N LYS A 92 -11.76 15.09 -15.30
CA LYS A 92 -11.36 13.82 -15.90
C LYS A 92 -9.83 13.70 -15.98
N MET A 93 -9.15 14.78 -16.33
CA MET A 93 -7.69 14.84 -16.50
C MET A 93 -6.95 15.28 -15.23
N GLU A 94 -7.64 15.39 -14.10
CA GLU A 94 -7.01 15.82 -12.85
C GLU A 94 -6.04 14.74 -12.36
N PRO A 95 -4.79 15.10 -12.02
CA PRO A 95 -3.81 14.12 -11.57
C PRO A 95 -4.22 13.38 -10.29
N ASP A 96 -4.27 12.06 -10.37
CA ASP A 96 -4.47 11.16 -9.24
C ASP A 96 -3.13 10.61 -8.76
N LYS A 97 -2.57 11.21 -7.69
CA LYS A 97 -1.31 10.73 -7.09
C LYS A 97 -1.43 9.34 -6.45
N GLY A 98 -2.64 8.85 -6.25
CA GLY A 98 -2.93 7.57 -5.61
C GLY A 98 -2.89 7.63 -4.09
N THR A 99 -3.60 6.67 -3.49
CA THR A 99 -3.68 6.46 -2.05
C THR A 99 -2.98 5.16 -1.69
N THR A 100 -1.79 5.25 -1.10
CA THR A 100 -0.95 4.09 -0.75
C THR A 100 -1.51 3.27 0.42
N ASN A 101 -2.16 3.94 1.37
CA ASN A 101 -2.58 3.41 2.66
C ASN A 101 -4.11 3.44 2.82
N VAL A 102 -4.72 2.28 3.03
CA VAL A 102 -6.17 2.10 3.16
C VAL A 102 -6.54 1.99 4.65
N ARG A 103 -6.86 3.12 5.29
CA ARG A 103 -7.15 3.16 6.74
C ARG A 103 -8.63 2.99 7.06
N ASN A 104 -9.46 3.94 6.63
CA ASN A 104 -10.86 4.03 7.05
C ASN A 104 -11.76 3.13 6.19
N THR A 105 -11.59 1.81 6.28
CA THR A 105 -12.39 0.79 5.56
C THR A 105 -13.82 0.71 6.10
N SER A 106 -14.02 1.05 7.37
CA SER A 106 -15.32 1.18 8.04
C SER A 106 -15.36 2.44 8.90
N ASN A 107 -16.55 2.95 9.16
CA ASN A 107 -16.76 4.02 10.16
C ASN A 107 -16.96 3.44 11.57
N ALA A 108 -17.10 4.31 12.57
CA ALA A 108 -17.29 3.92 13.98
C ALA A 108 -18.52 3.03 14.23
N GLN A 109 -19.53 3.09 13.37
CA GLN A 109 -20.74 2.25 13.43
C GLN A 109 -20.58 0.93 12.63
N GLY A 110 -19.37 0.60 12.19
CA GLY A 110 -19.08 -0.61 11.43
C GLY A 110 -19.52 -0.58 9.95
N LYS A 111 -20.07 0.54 9.47
CA LYS A 111 -20.49 0.67 8.06
C LYS A 111 -19.27 0.82 7.17
N THR A 112 -19.15 -0.07 6.19
CA THR A 112 -18.08 -0.05 5.18
C THR A 112 -18.06 1.26 4.42
N ASN A 113 -16.88 1.82 4.25
CA ASN A 113 -16.63 3.05 3.51
C ASN A 113 -16.98 2.86 2.03
N ALA A 114 -17.84 3.72 1.50
CA ALA A 114 -18.32 3.63 0.12
C ALA A 114 -17.21 3.74 -0.93
N HIS A 115 -16.12 4.46 -0.65
CA HIS A 115 -14.98 4.56 -1.54
C HIS A 115 -14.21 3.25 -1.64
N TRP A 116 -13.94 2.59 -0.52
CA TRP A 116 -13.15 1.35 -0.48
C TRP A 116 -13.97 0.11 -0.80
N ARG A 117 -15.28 0.13 -0.52
CA ARG A 117 -16.21 -1.00 -0.69
C ARG A 117 -16.04 -1.79 -2.00
N PRO A 118 -15.85 -1.17 -3.19
CA PRO A 118 -15.67 -1.91 -4.43
C PRO A 118 -14.47 -2.86 -4.45
N TRP A 119 -13.45 -2.62 -3.63
CA TRP A 119 -12.16 -3.32 -3.66
C TRP A 119 -11.84 -4.11 -2.38
N LEU A 120 -12.80 -4.26 -1.46
CA LEU A 120 -12.65 -5.08 -0.24
C LEU A 120 -13.08 -6.55 -0.45
N GLY A 121 -13.63 -6.86 -1.63
CA GLY A 121 -14.01 -8.20 -2.02
C GLY A 121 -12.80 -9.10 -2.33
N PRO A 122 -12.98 -10.43 -2.32
CA PRO A 122 -11.89 -11.40 -2.48
C PRO A 122 -11.16 -11.31 -3.83
N ALA A 123 -11.78 -10.80 -4.89
CA ALA A 123 -11.17 -10.61 -6.20
C ALA A 123 -10.10 -9.49 -6.21
N ASN A 124 -10.20 -8.55 -5.26
CA ASN A 124 -9.33 -7.38 -5.18
C ASN A 124 -8.27 -7.49 -4.09
N ARG A 125 -8.16 -8.63 -3.40
CA ARG A 125 -7.13 -8.81 -2.35
C ARG A 125 -5.82 -9.27 -2.97
N CYS A 126 -4.72 -8.79 -2.38
CA CYS A 126 -3.38 -9.23 -2.69
C CYS A 126 -2.52 -9.32 -1.42
N LEU A 127 -1.41 -10.03 -1.51
CA LEU A 127 -0.33 -10.01 -0.51
C LEU A 127 0.79 -9.11 -1.04
N VAL A 128 1.23 -8.15 -0.23
CA VAL A 128 2.34 -7.24 -0.59
C VAL A 128 3.59 -7.67 0.20
N PRO A 129 4.56 -8.36 -0.42
CA PRO A 129 5.77 -8.81 0.27
C PRO A 129 6.59 -7.61 0.76
N PHE A 130 7.17 -7.74 1.95
CA PHE A 130 8.13 -6.79 2.50
C PHE A 130 9.11 -7.50 3.46
N THR A 131 10.27 -6.90 3.66
CA THR A 131 11.27 -7.32 4.66
C THR A 131 11.42 -6.31 5.80
N SER A 132 11.22 -5.02 5.49
CA SER A 132 11.20 -3.93 6.46
C SER A 132 10.37 -2.77 5.91
N PHE A 133 9.92 -1.88 6.78
CA PHE A 133 9.19 -0.67 6.40
C PHE A 133 9.60 0.53 7.22
N ALA A 134 9.42 1.73 6.68
CA ALA A 134 9.79 2.95 7.35
C ALA A 134 8.60 3.83 7.69
N GLU A 135 8.64 4.41 8.89
CA GLU A 135 7.82 5.58 9.24
C GLU A 135 8.76 6.74 9.60
N PRO A 136 8.45 7.97 9.17
CA PRO A 136 9.21 9.13 9.59
C PRO A 136 8.93 9.44 11.05
N ASP A 137 9.97 9.78 11.82
CA ASP A 137 9.84 10.27 13.19
C ASP A 137 9.09 11.63 13.19
N GLN A 138 7.79 11.57 13.51
CA GLN A 138 6.90 12.75 13.63
C GLN A 138 6.58 13.07 15.08
N ASP A 139 6.69 12.09 15.96
CA ASP A 139 6.08 12.16 17.29
C ASP A 139 7.11 12.08 18.44
N HIS A 140 8.29 11.47 18.22
CA HIS A 140 9.32 11.32 19.26
C HIS A 140 10.26 12.53 19.32
N GLU A 141 11.35 12.51 18.54
CA GLU A 141 12.27 13.65 18.41
C GLU A 141 11.84 14.59 17.26
N ARG A 142 10.84 14.17 16.46
CA ARG A 142 10.30 14.93 15.32
C ARG A 142 11.35 15.27 14.27
N THR A 143 12.39 14.44 14.17
CA THR A 143 13.52 14.66 13.25
C THR A 143 13.14 14.47 11.78
N ARG A 144 11.98 13.86 11.50
CA ARG A 144 11.53 13.45 10.16
C ARG A 144 12.43 12.40 9.50
N LYS A 145 13.42 11.86 10.23
CA LYS A 145 14.25 10.76 9.79
C LYS A 145 13.39 9.50 9.67
N ASN A 146 13.69 8.67 8.68
CA ASN A 146 13.06 7.36 8.55
C ASN A 146 13.52 6.45 9.69
N ILE A 147 12.58 5.85 10.39
CA ILE A 147 12.82 4.76 11.34
C ILE A 147 12.36 3.49 10.66
N TRP A 148 13.29 2.55 10.46
CA TRP A 148 13.01 1.28 9.78
C TRP A 148 12.65 0.21 10.80
N PHE A 149 11.55 -0.48 10.53
CA PHE A 149 10.99 -1.54 11.35
C PHE A 149 10.96 -2.86 10.59
N ALA A 150 11.26 -3.96 11.27
CA ALA A 150 11.10 -5.32 10.77
C ALA A 150 10.64 -6.24 11.90
N LEU A 151 10.27 -7.49 11.57
CA LEU A 151 9.89 -8.49 12.58
C LEU A 151 11.05 -8.81 13.53
N ASP A 152 12.27 -8.90 12.99
CA ASP A 152 13.50 -9.02 13.75
C ASP A 152 14.70 -8.53 12.90
N ASP A 153 15.91 -8.61 13.48
CA ASP A 153 17.15 -8.11 12.87
C ASP A 153 17.50 -8.83 11.55
N SER A 154 17.01 -10.07 11.34
CA SER A 154 17.19 -10.86 10.12
C SER A 154 16.26 -10.43 8.98
N ARG A 155 15.31 -9.51 9.23
CA ARG A 155 14.35 -8.98 8.26
C ARG A 155 13.63 -10.10 7.48
N PRO A 156 12.96 -11.03 8.19
CA PRO A 156 12.28 -12.14 7.53
C PRO A 156 11.17 -11.61 6.64
N LEU A 157 10.83 -12.36 5.59
CA LEU A 157 9.75 -11.96 4.70
C LEU A 157 8.39 -12.07 5.41
N ALA A 158 7.61 -11.00 5.32
CA ALA A 158 6.19 -10.98 5.68
C ALA A 158 5.37 -10.28 4.60
N PHE A 159 4.06 -10.13 4.83
CA PHE A 159 3.15 -9.55 3.85
C PHE A 159 2.26 -8.48 4.47
N PHE A 160 2.08 -7.36 3.80
CA PHE A 160 0.97 -6.47 4.11
C PHE A 160 -0.33 -7.02 3.53
N ALA A 161 -1.44 -6.77 4.24
CA ALA A 161 -2.79 -7.02 3.72
C ALA A 161 -3.13 -6.02 2.61
N GLY A 162 -2.92 -6.43 1.37
CA GLY A 162 -3.06 -5.58 0.18
C GLY A 162 -4.43 -5.64 -0.48
N ILE A 163 -4.81 -4.57 -1.15
CA ILE A 163 -5.89 -4.55 -2.15
C ILE A 163 -5.38 -3.97 -3.48
N TRP A 164 -6.04 -4.33 -4.57
CA TRP A 164 -5.66 -3.92 -5.92
C TRP A 164 -6.87 -3.72 -6.84
N THR A 165 -6.68 -2.97 -7.93
CA THR A 165 -7.68 -2.77 -8.99
C THR A 165 -7.02 -2.32 -10.29
N PRO A 166 -7.54 -2.70 -11.47
CA PRO A 166 -7.34 -1.93 -12.68
C PRO A 166 -7.85 -0.50 -12.47
N HIS A 167 -7.16 0.48 -13.06
CA HIS A 167 -7.50 1.89 -12.98
C HIS A 167 -7.03 2.62 -14.23
N ALA A 168 -7.72 3.69 -14.60
CA ALA A 168 -7.32 4.55 -15.70
C ALA A 168 -7.37 6.00 -15.23
N CYS A 169 -6.23 6.69 -15.30
CA CYS A 169 -6.11 8.04 -14.74
C CYS A 169 -4.86 8.76 -15.29
N VAL A 170 -4.73 10.04 -14.94
CA VAL A 170 -3.48 10.78 -15.09
C VAL A 170 -2.69 10.66 -13.77
N ARG A 171 -1.51 10.04 -13.77
CA ARG A 171 -0.63 10.05 -12.57
C ARG A 171 0.22 11.29 -12.48
N MET A 172 0.80 11.66 -13.63
CA MET A 172 1.58 12.88 -13.81
C MET A 172 1.06 13.60 -15.05
N ILE A 173 0.86 14.91 -14.92
CA ILE A 173 0.36 15.76 -16.03
C ILE A 173 1.21 15.56 -17.30
N SER A 174 2.53 15.43 -17.15
CA SER A 174 3.47 15.25 -18.26
C SER A 174 3.33 13.92 -19.00
N LYS A 175 2.76 12.89 -18.38
CA LYS A 175 2.54 11.57 -18.98
C LYS A 175 1.16 11.43 -19.61
N GLY A 176 0.21 12.28 -19.21
CA GLY A 176 -1.17 12.19 -19.68
C GLY A 176 -1.90 10.98 -19.11
N TRP A 177 -2.86 10.48 -19.88
CA TRP A 177 -3.74 9.38 -19.49
C TRP A 177 -3.01 8.02 -19.55
N GLU A 178 -3.13 7.22 -18.50
CA GLU A 178 -2.51 5.89 -18.38
C GLU A 178 -3.54 4.86 -17.89
N GLU A 179 -3.53 3.67 -18.48
CA GLU A 179 -4.17 2.48 -17.91
C GLU A 179 -3.14 1.74 -17.05
N ILE A 180 -3.50 1.46 -15.81
CA ILE A 180 -2.60 0.86 -14.81
C ILE A 180 -3.33 -0.19 -14.00
N GLU A 181 -2.56 -1.05 -13.36
CA GLU A 181 -3.04 -1.86 -12.24
C GLU A 181 -2.46 -1.27 -10.96
N ALA A 182 -3.34 -0.75 -10.11
CA ALA A 182 -2.98 -0.08 -8.88
C ALA A 182 -3.11 -1.03 -7.69
N PHE A 183 -2.23 -0.88 -6.71
CA PHE A 183 -2.37 -1.55 -5.42
C PHE A 183 -2.16 -0.57 -4.26
N GLY A 184 -2.61 -0.96 -3.08
CA GLY A 184 -2.28 -0.35 -1.80
C GLY A 184 -2.46 -1.38 -0.70
N PHE A 185 -2.19 -1.01 0.54
CA PHE A 185 -2.37 -1.93 1.66
C PHE A 185 -3.10 -1.29 2.82
N LEU A 186 -3.74 -2.13 3.61
CA LEU A 186 -4.49 -1.69 4.77
C LEU A 186 -3.53 -1.16 5.83
N THR A 187 -3.99 -0.13 6.53
CA THR A 187 -3.31 0.38 7.73
C THR A 187 -4.25 0.30 8.92
N THR A 188 -3.68 0.31 10.10
CA THR A 188 -4.37 0.18 11.38
C THR A 188 -3.77 1.16 12.39
N ASP A 189 -4.24 1.14 13.63
CA ASP A 189 -3.62 1.88 14.74
C ASP A 189 -2.18 1.39 14.95
N SER A 190 -1.32 2.23 15.53
CA SER A 190 0.09 1.86 15.72
C SER A 190 0.30 1.10 17.02
N ALA A 191 1.19 0.12 17.00
CA ALA A 191 1.73 -0.57 18.17
C ALA A 191 3.19 -0.16 18.43
N GLU A 192 3.71 -0.43 19.63
CA GLU A 192 5.12 -0.23 19.93
C GLU A 192 6.01 -1.23 19.16
N PRO A 193 7.17 -0.82 18.64
CA PRO A 193 7.80 0.50 18.79
C PRO A 193 7.38 1.56 17.75
N VAL A 194 6.54 1.24 16.76
CA VAL A 194 6.13 2.19 15.70
C VAL A 194 5.42 3.40 16.31
N LYS A 195 4.55 3.16 17.28
CA LYS A 195 3.72 4.18 17.95
C LYS A 195 4.56 5.30 18.59
N THR A 196 5.73 4.98 19.13
CA THR A 196 6.69 5.96 19.66
C THR A 196 7.05 7.05 18.63
N TYR A 197 7.27 6.67 17.37
CA TYR A 197 7.76 7.58 16.32
C TYR A 197 6.66 8.10 15.38
N HIS A 198 5.60 7.32 15.23
CA HIS A 198 4.48 7.60 14.34
C HIS A 198 3.18 6.98 14.90
N ALA A 199 2.53 7.68 15.83
CA ALA A 199 1.36 7.21 16.56
C ALA A 199 0.12 7.02 15.66
N LYS A 200 0.03 7.77 14.56
CA LYS A 200 -1.18 7.78 13.71
C LYS A 200 -1.51 6.43 13.09
N ALA A 201 -0.53 5.69 12.58
CA ALA A 201 -0.78 4.47 11.82
C ALA A 201 0.45 3.55 11.74
N MET A 202 0.19 2.26 11.56
CA MET A 202 1.13 1.29 11.01
C MET A 202 0.45 0.45 9.91
N PRO A 203 1.20 -0.21 9.02
CA PRO A 203 0.61 -1.15 8.07
C PRO A 203 0.05 -2.40 8.75
N VAL A 204 -0.98 -2.99 8.17
CA VAL A 204 -1.49 -4.30 8.58
C VAL A 204 -0.55 -5.38 8.07
N ILE A 205 0.00 -6.18 8.97
CA ILE A 205 0.99 -7.22 8.68
C ILE A 205 0.36 -8.58 8.95
N LEU A 206 0.43 -9.48 7.96
CA LEU A 206 0.00 -10.87 8.05
C LEU A 206 1.26 -11.72 8.31
N THR A 207 1.39 -12.22 9.53
CA THR A 207 2.57 -12.96 9.98
C THR A 207 2.39 -14.47 9.88
N GLU A 208 1.16 -14.95 10.08
CA GLU A 208 0.86 -16.37 10.10
C GLU A 208 0.35 -16.86 8.75
N GLU A 209 0.57 -18.15 8.46
CA GLU A 209 0.04 -18.77 7.25
C GLU A 209 -1.48 -18.72 7.19
N ALA A 210 -2.15 -18.99 8.32
CA ALA A 210 -3.61 -18.95 8.41
C ALA A 210 -4.18 -17.56 8.09
N GLU A 211 -3.51 -16.49 8.52
CA GLU A 211 -3.92 -15.11 8.21
C GLU A 211 -3.82 -14.82 6.70
N ARG A 212 -2.71 -15.26 6.06
CA ARG A 212 -2.51 -15.11 4.61
C ARG A 212 -3.53 -15.91 3.81
N ASP A 213 -3.83 -17.14 4.25
CA ASP A 213 -4.80 -18.00 3.59
C ASP A 213 -6.23 -17.46 3.76
N LEU A 214 -6.59 -16.97 4.94
CA LEU A 214 -7.88 -16.31 5.16
C LEU A 214 -8.01 -15.05 4.31
N TRP A 215 -6.98 -14.20 4.28
CA TRP A 215 -6.97 -12.99 3.43
C TRP A 215 -7.19 -13.34 1.96
N MET A 216 -6.45 -14.34 1.46
CA MET A 216 -6.53 -14.80 0.08
C MET A 216 -7.70 -15.76 -0.19
N SER A 217 -8.54 -16.07 0.79
CA SER A 217 -9.70 -16.97 0.61
C SER A 217 -10.85 -16.31 -0.15
N GLY A 218 -11.91 -17.08 -0.43
CA GLY A 218 -13.18 -16.57 -0.94
C GLY A 218 -14.05 -15.84 0.09
N ALA A 219 -13.61 -15.72 1.34
CA ALA A 219 -14.41 -15.18 2.43
C ALA A 219 -14.86 -13.72 2.17
N PRO A 220 -16.10 -13.36 2.52
CA PRO A 220 -16.60 -11.99 2.42
C PRO A 220 -15.83 -11.02 3.31
N TRP A 221 -15.97 -9.71 3.06
CA TRP A 221 -15.25 -8.68 3.82
C TRP A 221 -15.51 -8.76 5.34
N ASP A 222 -16.74 -9.05 5.75
CA ASP A 222 -17.10 -9.11 7.17
C ASP A 222 -16.37 -10.22 7.95
N GLU A 223 -15.96 -11.29 7.26
CA GLU A 223 -15.19 -12.38 7.86
C GLU A 223 -13.70 -12.08 7.95
N VAL A 224 -13.15 -11.20 7.10
CA VAL A 224 -11.70 -10.93 7.06
C VAL A 224 -11.31 -9.57 7.63
N LYS A 225 -12.25 -8.63 7.79
CA LYS A 225 -11.96 -7.26 8.24
C LYS A 225 -11.28 -7.17 9.61
N HIS A 226 -11.44 -8.19 10.44
CA HIS A 226 -10.79 -8.28 11.75
C HIS A 226 -9.26 -8.43 11.64
N LEU A 227 -8.73 -8.84 10.48
CA LEU A 227 -7.29 -8.84 10.20
C LEU A 227 -6.73 -7.42 10.11
N GLN A 228 -7.57 -6.38 9.96
CA GLN A 228 -7.14 -4.98 10.00
C GLN A 228 -6.88 -4.51 11.44
N ARG A 229 -5.87 -5.09 12.07
CA ARG A 229 -5.49 -4.86 13.47
C ARG A 229 -3.99 -4.60 13.59
N PRO A 230 -3.52 -3.89 14.62
CA PRO A 230 -2.09 -3.81 14.89
C PRO A 230 -1.54 -5.19 15.26
N LEU A 231 -0.24 -5.38 15.03
CA LEU A 231 0.51 -6.42 15.71
C LEU A 231 0.57 -6.12 17.23
N PRO A 232 0.83 -7.13 18.08
CA PRO A 232 1.11 -6.88 19.50
C PRO A 232 2.32 -5.96 19.68
N ASP A 233 2.32 -5.18 20.77
CA ASP A 233 3.49 -4.38 21.17
C ASP A 233 4.73 -5.27 21.30
N GLY A 234 5.86 -4.81 20.75
CA GLY A 234 7.13 -5.53 20.77
C GLY A 234 7.28 -6.62 19.69
N ALA A 235 6.27 -6.83 18.83
CA ALA A 235 6.37 -7.76 17.70
C ALA A 235 7.27 -7.25 16.55
N LEU A 236 7.71 -5.99 16.61
CA LEU A 236 8.61 -5.38 15.64
C LEU A 236 9.84 -4.82 16.35
N LYS A 237 10.97 -4.77 15.63
CA LYS A 237 12.22 -4.14 16.06
C LYS A 237 12.55 -2.95 15.17
N ILE A 238 13.24 -1.96 15.73
CA ILE A 238 13.92 -0.91 14.97
C ILE A 238 15.22 -1.52 14.42
N VAL A 239 15.38 -1.52 13.10
CA VAL A 239 16.51 -2.18 12.42
C VAL A 239 17.44 -1.22 11.68
N ALA A 240 17.03 0.03 11.48
CA ALA A 240 17.86 1.13 10.96
C ALA A 240 17.21 2.50 11.24
N VAL A 241 18.01 3.57 11.22
CA VAL A 241 17.55 4.95 11.44
C VAL A 241 18.22 5.91 10.44
N GLY A 242 17.44 6.81 9.86
CA GLY A 242 17.93 7.94 9.05
C GLY A 242 18.15 7.63 7.56
N SER A 243 18.29 6.37 7.17
CA SER A 243 18.52 5.99 5.77
C SER A 243 17.26 6.15 4.90
N ARG A 244 17.44 6.51 3.63
CA ARG A 244 16.36 6.56 2.63
C ARG A 244 16.01 5.18 2.07
N GLN A 245 16.84 4.19 2.33
CA GLN A 245 16.74 2.81 1.85
C GLN A 245 17.22 1.87 2.97
N ASP A 246 16.77 0.62 2.95
CA ASP A 246 17.28 -0.45 3.80
C ASP A 246 17.92 -1.51 2.91
N ASP A 247 19.22 -1.33 2.64
CA ASP A 247 20.02 -2.19 1.76
C ASP A 247 20.57 -3.43 2.49
N ALA A 248 20.20 -3.65 3.75
CA ALA A 248 20.68 -4.79 4.52
C ALA A 248 20.24 -6.10 3.85
N VAL A 249 21.23 -6.90 3.43
CA VAL A 249 20.98 -8.22 2.86
C VAL A 249 20.54 -9.15 3.99
N PRO A 250 19.29 -9.64 3.97
CA PRO A 250 18.79 -10.53 5.01
C PRO A 250 19.61 -11.83 5.03
N ALA A 251 20.02 -12.25 6.23
CA ALA A 251 20.87 -13.43 6.45
C ALA A 251 20.21 -14.74 6.00
#